data_AF-A0A485AQF2-F1
#
_entry.id   AF-A0A485AQF2-F1
#
_cell.length_a   1.000
_cell.length_b   1.000
_cell.length_c   1.000
_cell.angle_alpha   90.00
_cell.angle_beta   90.00
_cell.angle_gamma   90.00
#
_symmetry.space_group_name_H-M   'P 1'
#
loop_
_entity.id
_entity.type
_entity.pdbx_description
1 polymer ?
#
loop_
_entity_poly.entity_id
_entity_poly.type
_entity_poly.pdbx_seq_one_letter_code
_entity_poly.pdbx_strand_id
1 'polypeptide(L)' 'MLQMWMAGYGTAQISSQMNIKAKTVSSHKGNIKKKIQTHNKQVIYHIVRLAENITSGIHVNLR' A
#
# COMPACT_ATOMS: atom_id res chain seq x y z
N MET A 1 5.59 2.25 -0.60
CA MET A 1 4.44 2.70 -1.43
C MET A 1 3.12 2.60 -0.69
N LEU A 2 2.68 1.37 -0.32
CA LEU A 2 1.40 1.17 0.37
C LEU A 2 1.28 2.01 1.64
N GLN A 3 2.29 2.00 2.51
CA GLN A 3 2.32 2.81 3.75
C GLN A 3 2.13 4.31 3.47
N MET A 4 2.83 4.87 2.48
CA MET A 4 2.65 6.28 2.10
C MET A 4 1.22 6.57 1.62
N TRP A 5 0.65 5.67 0.82
CA TRP A 5 -0.72 5.82 0.34
C TRP A 5 -1.75 5.76 1.48
N MET A 6 -1.50 4.90 2.47
CA MET A 6 -2.30 4.79 3.69
C MET A 6 -2.12 6.03 4.59
N ALA A 7 -0.93 6.62 4.63
CA ALA A 7 -0.65 7.89 5.29
C ALA A 7 -1.19 9.14 4.55
N GLY A 8 -1.97 8.96 3.49
CA GLY A 8 -2.65 10.06 2.78
C GLY A 8 -1.87 10.70 1.64
N TYR A 9 -0.66 10.23 1.32
CA TYR A 9 0.16 10.84 0.27
C TYR A 9 -0.50 10.70 -1.11
N GLY A 10 -0.42 11.78 -1.89
CA GLY A 10 -0.86 11.84 -3.29
C GLY A 10 0.07 11.06 -4.24
N THR A 11 -0.42 10.76 -5.44
CA THR A 11 0.36 10.01 -6.46
C THR A 11 1.68 10.70 -6.80
N ALA A 12 1.68 12.03 -6.94
CA ALA A 12 2.90 12.81 -7.26
C ALA A 12 3.93 12.75 -6.12
N GLN A 13 3.49 12.90 -4.87
CA GLN A 13 4.36 12.83 -3.69
C GLN A 13 5.01 11.43 -3.57
N ILE A 14 4.22 10.37 -3.71
CA ILE A 14 4.72 8.99 -3.69
C ILE A 14 5.71 8.74 -4.84
N SER A 15 5.38 9.22 -6.04
CA SER A 15 6.21 9.09 -7.24
C SER A 15 7.58 9.73 -7.03
N SER A 16 7.61 10.97 -6.51
CA SER A 16 8.84 11.70 -6.22
C SER A 16 9.66 11.01 -5.11
N GLN A 17 9.05 10.72 -3.96
CA GLN A 17 9.78 10.20 -2.80
C GLN A 17 10.30 8.77 -3.00
N MET A 18 9.63 7.96 -3.82
CA MET A 18 10.08 6.59 -4.14
C MET A 18 10.89 6.50 -5.43
N ASN A 19 11.08 7.61 -6.15
CA ASN A 19 11.73 7.65 -7.47
C ASN A 19 11.15 6.64 -8.48
N ILE A 20 9.81 6.56 -8.58
CA ILE A 20 9.10 5.71 -9.55
C ILE A 20 8.09 6.53 -10.35
N LYS A 21 7.80 6.13 -11.60
CA LYS A 21 6.85 6.85 -12.47
C LYS A 21 5.45 6.91 -11.84
N ALA A 22 4.76 8.04 -11.97
CA ALA A 22 3.39 8.21 -11.48
C ALA A 22 2.41 7.13 -11.99
N LYS A 23 2.55 6.70 -13.25
CA LYS A 23 1.76 5.59 -13.81
C LYS A 23 1.98 4.26 -13.07
N THR A 24 3.19 4.02 -12.59
CA THR A 24 3.54 2.83 -11.80
C THR A 24 2.87 2.88 -10.43
N VAL A 25 2.84 4.05 -9.77
CA VAL A 25 2.09 4.25 -8.52
C VAL A 25 0.60 3.93 -8.74
N SER A 26 -0.01 4.46 -9.80
CA SER A 26 -1.41 4.17 -10.13
C SER A 26 -1.66 2.68 -10.40
N SER A 27 -0.76 2.00 -11.11
CA SER A 27 -0.83 0.55 -11.32
C SER A 27 -0.76 -0.22 -10.01
N HIS A 28 0.18 0.13 -9.11
CA HIS A 28 0.25 -0.51 -7.80
C HIS A 28 -1.00 -0.30 -6.95
N LYS A 29 -1.60 0.90 -6.98
CA LYS A 29 -2.90 1.17 -6.33
C LYS A 29 -4.00 0.24 -6.88
N GLY A 30 -4.03 0.05 -8.20
CA GLY A 30 -4.93 -0.91 -8.86
C GLY A 30 -4.69 -2.35 -8.42
N ASN A 31 -3.43 -2.79 -8.36
CA ASN A 31 -3.07 -4.14 -7.94
C ASN A 31 -3.43 -4.41 -6.48
N ILE A 32 -3.27 -3.43 -5.59
CA ILE A 32 -3.70 -3.56 -4.18
C ILE A 32 -5.22 -3.73 -4.10
N LYS A 33 -5.99 -2.90 -4.82
CA LYS A 33 -7.46 -3.03 -4.87
C LYS A 33 -7.89 -4.42 -5.35
N LYS A 34 -7.22 -4.97 -6.37
CA LYS A 34 -7.47 -6.34 -6.87
C LYS A 34 -7.13 -7.40 -5.83
N LYS A 35 -5.98 -7.31 -5.16
CA LYS A 35 -5.54 -8.28 -4.14
C LYS A 35 -6.45 -8.29 -2.90
N ILE A 36 -6.93 -7.12 -2.49
CA ILE A 36 -7.82 -6.96 -1.32
C ILE A 36 -9.31 -7.06 -1.73
N GLN A 37 -9.59 -7.16 -3.03
CA GLN A 37 -10.94 -7.29 -3.59
C GLN A 37 -11.90 -6.15 -3.20
N THR A 38 -11.40 -4.91 -3.13
CA THR A 38 -12.23 -3.73 -2.85
C THR A 38 -11.67 -2.44 -3.43
N HIS A 39 -12.56 -1.52 -3.78
CA HIS A 39 -12.20 -0.16 -4.20
C HIS A 39 -12.21 0.85 -3.05
N ASN A 40 -12.80 0.47 -1.90
CA ASN A 40 -12.94 1.36 -0.75
C ASN A 40 -11.60 1.53 -0.01
N LYS A 41 -11.05 2.73 -0.05
CA LYS A 41 -9.75 3.05 0.57
C LYS A 41 -9.74 2.82 2.09
N GLN A 42 -10.86 3.07 2.77
CA GLN A 42 -10.96 2.89 4.22
C GLN A 42 -10.92 1.41 4.61
N VAL A 43 -11.60 0.56 3.84
CA VAL A 43 -11.54 -0.89 4.03
C VAL A 43 -10.12 -1.41 3.84
N ILE A 44 -9.42 -0.96 2.77
CA ILE A 44 -8.00 -1.30 2.54
C ILE A 44 -7.13 -0.87 3.73
N TYR A 45 -7.33 0.35 4.24
CA TYR A 45 -6.60 0.86 5.40
C TYR A 45 -6.78 -0.03 6.64
N HIS A 46 -8.03 -0.38 6.99
CA HIS A 46 -8.31 -1.21 8.15
C HIS A 46 -7.75 -2.63 8.00
N ILE A 47 -7.84 -3.23 6.81
CA ILE A 47 -7.27 -4.56 6.54
C ILE A 47 -5.75 -4.55 6.68
N VAL A 48 -5.08 -3.56 6.10
CA VAL A 48 -3.61 -3.45 6.19
C VAL A 48 -3.17 -3.27 7.65
N ARG A 49 -3.84 -2.40 8.41
CA ARG A 49 -3.54 -2.18 9.83
C ARG A 49 -3.79 -3.44 10.67
N LEU A 50 -4.87 -4.16 10.40
CA LEU A 50 -5.16 -5.43 11.08
C LEU A 50 -4.08 -6.49 10.79
N ALA A 51 -3.69 -6.62 9.53
CA ALA A 51 -2.62 -7.53 9.13
C ALA A 51 -1.30 -7.17 9.84
N GLU A 52 -0.87 -5.90 9.81
CA GLU A 52 0.33 -5.43 10.50
C GLU A 52 0.29 -5.72 12.01
N ASN A 53 -0.87 -5.54 12.66
CA ASN A 53 -1.04 -5.84 14.08
C ASN A 53 -0.94 -7.33 14.39
N ILE A 54 -1.56 -8.20 13.57
CA ILE A 54 -1.58 -9.65 13.78
C ILE A 54 -0.23 -10.29 13.43
N THR A 55 0.46 -9.78 12.42
CA THR A 55 1.74 -10.32 11.95
C THR A 55 2.95 -9.62 12.55
N SER A 56 2.76 -8.72 13.51
CA SER A 56 3.86 -8.04 14.21
C SER A 56 4.75 -9.07 14.90
N GLY A 57 6.06 -9.00 14.64
CA GLY A 57 7.05 -9.97 15.15
C GLY A 57 7.17 -11.28 14.34
N ILE A 58 6.35 -11.47 13.29
CA ILE A 58 6.57 -12.55 12.32
C ILE A 58 7.62 -12.08 11.31
N HIS A 59 8.85 -12.57 11.47
CA HIS A 59 9.93 -12.32 10.53
C HIS A 59 9.93 -13.39 9.44
N VAL A 60 9.67 -12.99 8.20
CA VAL A 60 9.87 -13.86 7.04
C VAL A 60 11.35 -13.79 6.67
N ASN A 61 12.01 -14.94 6.52
CA ASN A 61 13.41 -15.01 6.11
C ASN A 61 13.54 -14.38 4.70
N LEU A 62 14.04 -13.15 4.63
CA LEU A 62 14.33 -12.47 3.36
C LEU A 62 15.64 -13.07 2.83
N ARG A 63 15.51 -14.09 1.97
CA ARG A 63 16.61 -14.61 1.15
C ARG A 63 17.05 -13.58 0.13
#